data_AF-A0A1A3Q507-F1
#
_entry.id   AF-A0A1A3Q507-F1
#
_cell.length_a   1.000
_cell.length_b   1.000
_cell.length_c   1.000
_cell.angle_alpha   90.00
_cell.angle_beta   90.00
_cell.angle_gamma   90.00
#
_symmetry.space_group_name_H-M   'P 1'
#
loop_
_entity.id
_entity.type
_entity.pdbx_description
1 polymer ?
#
loop_
_entity_poly.entity_id
_entity_poly.type
_entity_poly.pdbx_seq_one_letter_code
_entity_poly.pdbx_strand_id
1 'polypeptide(L)'
;MTRPNFLVIVADDLGFSDIGAFGSEIETPNLDRLAHAGVRFTDFHSAPACSPTRSMLLTGTDHHIAGIGTMLEVTPPGFTPPPGYEGYLNDRVVALPELLRDAGQ
;
A
#
# COMPACT_ATOMS: atom_id res chain seq x y z
N MET A 1 -6.28 -15.33 -24.73
CA MET A 1 -6.39 -15.25 -23.26
C MET A 1 -7.01 -13.91 -22.91
N THR A 2 -7.98 -13.87 -21.99
CA THR A 2 -8.56 -12.62 -21.48
C THR A 2 -7.61 -12.01 -20.46
N ARG A 3 -7.45 -10.68 -20.48
CA ARG A 3 -6.65 -9.97 -19.46
C ARG A 3 -7.30 -10.16 -18.08
N PRO A 4 -6.54 -10.47 -17.01
CA PRO A 4 -7.10 -10.57 -15.67
C PRO A 4 -7.48 -9.19 -15.14
N ASN A 5 -8.46 -9.16 -14.24
CA ASN A 5 -8.73 -7.98 -13.44
C ASN A 5 -7.86 -8.00 -12.19
N PHE A 6 -7.47 -6.83 -11.69
CA PHE A 6 -6.77 -6.68 -10.42
C PHE A 6 -7.70 -6.04 -9.40
N LEU A 7 -7.90 -6.69 -8.25
CA LEU A 7 -8.59 -6.13 -7.09
C LEU A 7 -7.59 -6.10 -5.93
N VAL A 8 -7.13 -4.89 -5.57
CA VAL A 8 -6.21 -4.66 -4.46
C VAL A 8 -7.00 -4.07 -3.30
N ILE A 9 -7.09 -4.80 -2.19
CA ILE A 9 -7.80 -4.37 -0.98
C ILE A 9 -6.75 -4.09 0.10
N VAL A 10 -6.77 -2.87 0.65
CA VAL A 10 -5.85 -2.42 1.71
C VAL A 10 -6.70 -1.98 2.89
N ALA A 11 -6.61 -2.71 4.00
CA ALA A 11 -7.19 -2.27 5.27
C ALA A 11 -6.30 -1.19 5.91
N ASP A 12 -6.90 -0.30 6.69
CA ASP A 12 -6.20 0.78 7.39
C ASP A 12 -6.06 0.39 8.88
N ASP A 13 -4.83 0.33 9.37
CA ASP A 13 -4.45 -0.03 10.75
C ASP A 13 -4.98 -1.38 11.27
N LEU A 14 -5.30 -2.33 10.37
CA LEU A 14 -5.70 -3.69 10.75
C LEU A 14 -4.52 -4.49 11.30
N GLY A 15 -4.68 -5.08 12.47
CA GLY A 15 -3.66 -5.89 13.13
C GLY A 15 -3.42 -7.23 12.44
N PHE A 16 -2.23 -7.80 12.67
CA PHE A 16 -1.82 -9.07 12.05
C PHE A 16 -2.80 -10.23 12.31
N SER A 17 -3.36 -10.30 13.52
CA SER A 17 -4.26 -11.38 13.95
C SER A 17 -5.73 -10.94 14.08
N ASP A 18 -6.15 -9.88 13.38
CA ASP A 18 -7.54 -9.38 13.43
C ASP A 18 -8.47 -10.08 12.42
N ILE A 19 -7.92 -10.88 11.50
CA ILE A 19 -8.69 -11.73 10.57
C ILE A 19 -8.75 -13.14 11.15
N GLY A 20 -9.92 -13.78 11.09
CA GLY A 20 -10.13 -15.15 11.60
C GLY A 20 -9.11 -16.17 11.07
N ALA A 21 -8.82 -16.14 9.76
CA ALA A 21 -7.81 -16.99 9.12
C ALA A 21 -6.35 -16.72 9.58
N PHE A 22 -6.11 -15.67 10.37
CA PHE A 22 -4.87 -15.30 11.04
C PHE A 22 -4.94 -15.41 12.57
N GLY A 23 -6.04 -15.93 13.14
CA GLY A 23 -6.17 -16.27 14.56
C GLY A 23 -7.13 -15.39 15.38
N SER A 24 -7.94 -14.55 14.74
CA SER A 24 -8.88 -13.64 15.43
C SER A 24 -10.17 -14.30 15.92
N GLU A 25 -10.81 -13.68 16.90
CA GLU A 25 -12.21 -13.85 17.28
C GLU A 25 -13.19 -12.98 16.45
N ILE A 26 -12.71 -11.99 15.70
CA ILE A 26 -13.55 -11.11 14.89
C ILE A 26 -14.14 -11.90 13.70
N GLU A 27 -15.44 -11.76 13.46
CA GLU A 27 -16.10 -12.44 12.34
C GLU A 27 -15.75 -11.79 11.00
N THR A 28 -14.81 -12.41 10.26
CA THR A 28 -14.36 -11.95 8.93
C THR A 28 -14.63 -12.94 7.78
N PRO A 29 -15.86 -13.47 7.63
CA PRO A 29 -16.13 -14.66 6.80
C PRO A 29 -15.77 -14.50 5.31
N ASN A 30 -15.86 -13.29 4.77
CA ASN A 30 -15.48 -13.02 3.37
C ASN A 30 -13.95 -13.08 3.18
N LEU A 31 -13.19 -12.50 4.11
CA LEU A 31 -11.74 -12.52 4.07
C LEU A 31 -11.21 -13.92 4.39
N ASP A 32 -11.83 -14.63 5.33
CA ASP A 32 -11.45 -16.01 5.67
C ASP A 32 -11.61 -16.94 4.47
N ARG A 33 -12.73 -16.81 3.75
CA ARG A 33 -12.96 -17.59 2.52
C ARG A 33 -11.89 -17.31 1.46
N LEU A 34 -11.47 -16.05 1.27
CA LEU A 34 -10.39 -15.70 0.35
C LEU A 34 -9.05 -16.26 0.82
N ALA A 35 -8.73 -16.16 2.11
CA ALA A 35 -7.48 -16.61 2.69
C ALA A 35 -7.32 -18.14 2.68
N HIS A 36 -8.41 -18.89 2.89
CA HIS A 36 -8.41 -20.36 2.83
C HIS A 36 -8.37 -20.92 1.41
N ALA A 37 -8.95 -20.21 0.44
CA ALA A 37 -8.91 -20.61 -0.97
C ALA A 37 -7.65 -20.10 -1.71
N GLY A 38 -6.91 -19.18 -1.10
CA GLY A 38 -5.74 -18.52 -1.68
C GLY A 38 -4.44 -18.85 -0.97
N VAL A 39 -3.52 -17.88 -0.97
CA VAL A 39 -2.22 -17.95 -0.31
C VAL A 39 -2.18 -16.92 0.81
N ARG A 40 -1.68 -17.32 1.99
CA ARG A 40 -1.46 -16.45 3.15
C ARG A 40 0.04 -16.19 3.30
N PHE A 41 0.39 -14.95 3.62
CA PHE A 41 1.77 -14.54 3.87
C PHE A 41 1.93 -14.19 5.34
N THR A 42 2.97 -14.74 5.98
CA THR A 42 3.34 -14.44 7.38
C THR A 42 4.63 -13.63 7.48
N ASP A 43 5.18 -13.21 6.34
CA ASP A 43 6.45 -12.47 6.21
C ASP A 43 6.32 -11.35 5.15
N PHE A 44 5.12 -10.78 5.03
CA PHE A 44 4.84 -9.63 4.16
C PHE A 44 5.04 -8.33 4.97
N HIS A 45 5.69 -7.33 4.37
CA HIS A 45 6.10 -6.11 5.06
C HIS A 45 5.55 -4.86 4.38
N SER A 46 5.17 -3.89 5.19
CA SER A 46 4.83 -2.52 4.79
C SER A 46 5.86 -1.53 5.35
N ALA A 47 5.75 -0.27 4.97
CA ALA A 47 6.36 0.80 5.76
C ALA A 47 5.59 0.96 7.09
N PRO A 48 6.17 1.62 8.11
CA PRO A 48 5.54 1.74 9.44
C PRO A 48 4.33 2.69 9.48
N ALA A 49 3.94 3.31 8.35
CA ALA A 49 2.82 4.24 8.28
C ALA A 49 2.06 4.15 6.94
N CYS A 50 0.86 4.71 6.92
CA CYS A 50 -0.12 4.59 5.84
C CYS A 50 0.37 5.19 4.50
N SER A 51 0.66 6.50 4.45
CA SER A 51 1.05 7.19 3.22
C SER A 51 2.36 6.67 2.61
N PRO A 52 3.43 6.40 3.40
CA PRO A 52 4.61 5.70 2.90
C PRO A 52 4.29 4.37 2.22
N THR A 53 3.53 3.50 2.88
CA THR A 53 3.14 2.18 2.33
C THR A 53 2.36 2.32 1.03
N ARG A 54 1.40 3.26 0.96
CA ARG A 54 0.58 3.49 -0.23
C ARG A 54 1.41 4.00 -1.41
N SER A 55 2.40 4.86 -1.16
CA SER A 55 3.33 5.34 -2.20
C SER A 55 4.17 4.19 -2.77
N MET A 56 4.64 3.28 -1.92
CA MET A 56 5.41 2.11 -2.34
C MET A 56 4.56 1.11 -3.11
N LEU A 57 3.35 0.82 -2.61
CA LEU A 57 2.40 -0.10 -3.24
C LEU A 57 2.10 0.28 -4.69
N LEU A 58 1.91 1.58 -4.94
CA LEU A 58 1.53 2.08 -6.26
C LEU A 58 2.72 2.27 -7.21
N THR A 59 3.96 2.23 -6.74
CA THR A 59 5.13 2.54 -7.58
C THR A 59 6.16 1.43 -7.65
N GLY A 60 6.14 0.48 -6.71
CA GLY A 60 7.13 -0.59 -6.60
C GLY A 60 8.51 -0.11 -6.13
N THR A 61 8.64 1.12 -5.60
CA THR A 61 9.89 1.66 -5.06
C THR A 61 9.72 2.18 -3.64
N ASP A 62 10.81 2.56 -2.98
CA ASP A 62 10.81 3.05 -1.61
C ASP A 62 10.13 4.44 -1.49
N HIS A 63 9.48 4.70 -0.36
CA HIS A 63 8.73 5.93 -0.13
C HIS A 63 9.58 7.20 -0.13
N HIS A 64 10.89 7.09 0.18
CA HIS A 64 11.85 8.19 0.07
C HIS A 64 12.16 8.57 -1.39
N ILE A 65 11.85 7.72 -2.36
CA ILE A 65 11.94 8.04 -3.79
C ILE A 65 10.60 8.60 -4.27
N ALA A 66 9.50 7.97 -3.84
CA ALA A 66 8.15 8.23 -4.32
C ALA A 66 7.49 9.53 -3.80
N GLY A 67 8.14 10.24 -2.88
CA GLY A 67 7.70 11.58 -2.44
C GLY A 67 7.11 11.65 -1.03
N ILE A 68 7.04 10.52 -0.32
CA ILE A 68 6.55 10.43 1.05
C ILE A 68 7.67 9.95 1.99
N GLY A 69 8.86 10.54 1.90
CA GLY A 69 9.98 10.26 2.82
C GLY A 69 9.63 10.53 4.29
N THR A 70 8.66 11.39 4.54
CA THR A 70 7.96 11.56 5.81
C THR A 70 6.51 11.98 5.57
N MET A 71 5.65 11.82 6.58
CA MET A 71 4.30 12.35 6.54
C MET A 71 4.33 13.85 6.83
N LEU A 72 3.81 14.70 5.94
CA LEU A 72 3.86 16.15 6.11
C LEU A 72 3.16 16.59 7.41
N GLU A 73 2.15 15.85 7.83
CA GLU A 73 1.35 16.07 9.04
C GLU A 73 2.18 16.07 10.33
N VAL A 74 3.37 15.44 10.31
CA VAL A 74 4.28 15.38 11.46
C VAL A 74 5.56 16.21 11.27
N THR A 75 5.65 16.97 10.18
CA THR A 75 6.84 17.80 9.91
C THR A 75 6.88 19.05 10.80
N PRO A 76 8.08 19.49 11.25
CA PRO A 76 8.20 20.69 12.06
C PRO A 76 7.90 21.96 11.23
N PRO A 77 7.46 23.05 11.88
CA PRO A 77 7.31 24.34 11.21
C PRO A 77 8.61 24.79 10.52
N GLY A 78 8.51 25.26 9.29
CA GLY A 78 9.67 25.69 8.49
C GLY A 78 10.45 24.55 7.83
N PHE A 79 9.94 23.32 7.88
CA PHE A 79 10.52 22.20 7.13
C PHE A 79 10.57 22.52 5.63
N THR A 80 11.78 22.46 5.06
CA THR A 80 11.99 22.57 3.61
C THR A 80 12.23 21.16 3.06
N PRO A 81 11.25 20.57 2.34
CA PRO A 81 11.33 19.18 1.94
C PRO A 81 12.47 18.96 0.93
N PRO A 82 13.42 18.06 1.20
CA PRO A 82 14.34 17.60 0.17
C PRO A 82 13.60 16.77 -0.88
N PRO A 83 14.24 16.48 -2.03
CA PRO A 83 13.77 15.48 -2.98
C PRO A 83 13.24 14.20 -2.32
N GLY A 84 12.02 13.79 -2.66
CA GLY A 84 11.39 12.60 -2.08
C GLY A 84 10.60 12.84 -0.80
N TYR A 85 10.53 14.07 -0.30
CA TYR A 85 9.77 14.48 0.88
C TYR A 85 8.69 15.52 0.54
N GLU A 86 8.27 15.57 -0.73
CA GLU A 86 7.30 16.54 -1.23
C GLU A 86 5.94 16.44 -0.51
N GLY A 87 5.61 15.28 0.05
CA GLY A 87 4.38 15.03 0.80
C GLY A 87 3.19 14.59 -0.02
N TYR A 88 3.43 14.33 -1.31
CA TYR A 88 2.50 13.74 -2.27
C TYR A 88 3.30 12.81 -3.19
N LEU A 89 2.60 11.98 -3.95
CA LEU A 89 3.24 11.11 -4.94
C LEU A 89 3.87 11.98 -6.04
N ASN A 90 5.19 11.96 -6.17
CA ASN A 90 5.93 12.92 -7.01
C ASN A 90 6.09 12.44 -8.47
N ASP A 91 6.57 13.34 -9.34
CA ASP A 91 6.77 13.06 -10.78
C ASP A 91 8.08 12.29 -11.10
N ARG A 92 8.78 11.76 -10.08
CA ARG A 92 9.98 10.92 -10.28
C ARG A 92 9.63 9.45 -10.45
N VAL A 93 8.39 9.10 -10.21
CA VAL A 93 7.84 7.75 -10.26
C VAL A 93 6.62 7.73 -11.18
N VAL A 94 6.33 6.57 -11.74
CA VAL A 94 5.07 6.30 -12.46
C VAL A 94 4.23 5.38 -11.59
N ALA A 95 2.96 5.72 -11.40
CA ALA A 95 2.03 4.90 -10.65
C ALA A 95 1.55 3.72 -11.51
N LEU A 96 1.40 2.54 -10.89
CA LEU A 96 0.80 1.35 -11.47
C LEU A 96 -0.47 1.63 -12.29
N PRO A 97 -1.47 2.40 -11.80
CA PRO A 97 -2.66 2.70 -12.59
C PRO A 97 -2.39 3.51 -13.86
N GLU A 98 -1.31 4.28 -13.95
CA GLU A 98 -0.93 4.98 -15.19
C GLU A 98 -0.47 3.98 -16.24
N LEU A 99 0.40 3.04 -15.85
CA LEU A 99 0.85 1.96 -16.73
C LEU A 99 -0.30 1.03 -17.17
N LEU A 100 -1.23 0.72 -16.26
CA LEU A 100 -2.42 -0.08 -16.59
C LEU A 100 -3.31 0.66 -17.59
N ARG A 101 -3.55 1.95 -17.39
CA ARG A 101 -4.35 2.78 -18.29
C ARG A 101 -3.74 2.87 -19.68
N ASP A 102 -2.43 3.09 -19.78
CA ASP A 102 -1.72 3.14 -21.06
C ASP A 102 -1.77 1.81 -21.82
N ALA A 103 -1.80 0.69 -21.08
CA ALA A 103 -2.03 -0.64 -21.61
C ALA A 103 -3.51 -0.96 -21.90
N GLY A 104 -4.41 0.01 -21.71
CA GLY A 104 -5.85 -0.10 -21.96
C GLY A 104 -6.60 -0.95 -20.95
N GLN A 105 -6.16 -0.97 -19.68
CA GLN A 105 -6.90 -1.51 -18.54
C GLN A 105 -7.53 -0.40 -17.70
#